data_AF-A0A0F2NEK6-F1
#
_entry.id   AF-A0A0F2NEK6-F1
#
_cell.length_a   1.000
_cell.length_b   1.000
_cell.length_c   1.000
_cell.angle_alpha   90.00
_cell.angle_beta   90.00
_cell.angle_gamma   90.00
#
_symmetry.space_group_name_H-M   'P 1'
#
loop_
_entity.id
_entity.type
_entity.pdbx_description
1 polymer ?
#
loop_
_entity_poly.entity_id
_entity_poly.type
_entity_poly.pdbx_seq_one_letter_code
_entity_poly.pdbx_strand_id
1 'polypeptide(L)'
;MKYHEILSELIKKSGKNLKNIANECQGRGIRVDASYISKLQTAKKPPASDRLNRILAEVLGGDPEALVVAAYREKIPTEILEKLATGTTG
;
A
#
# COMPACT_ATOMS: atom_id res chain seq x y z
N MET A 1 4.00 -2.05 12.09
CA MET A 1 4.51 -1.11 11.08
C MET A 1 3.36 -0.39 10.44
N LYS A 2 3.54 0.89 10.14
CA LYS A 2 2.57 1.69 9.39
C LYS A 2 2.68 1.42 7.89
N TYR A 3 1.64 1.75 7.12
CA TYR A 3 1.60 1.52 5.67
C TYR A 3 2.80 2.16 4.95
N HIS A 4 3.09 3.42 5.28
CA HIS A 4 4.17 4.18 4.63
C HIS A 4 5.56 3.59 4.91
N GLU A 5 5.76 2.95 6.07
CA GLU A 5 7.03 2.30 6.41
C GLU A 5 7.24 1.03 5.59
N ILE A 6 6.20 0.19 5.49
CA ILE A 6 6.24 -1.02 4.67
C ILE A 6 6.51 -0.66 3.21
N LEU A 7 5.80 0.34 2.68
CA LEU A 7 6.03 0.80 1.32
C LEU A 7 7.46 1.34 1.11
N SER A 8 7.97 2.14 2.04
CA SER A 8 9.34 2.68 1.98
C SER A 8 10.39 1.56 2.01
N GLU A 9 10.22 0.56 2.87
CA GLU A 9 11.07 -0.62 2.95
C GLU A 9 11.04 -1.43 1.65
N LEU A 10 9.86 -1.66 1.08
CA LEU A 10 9.71 -2.37 -0.21
C LEU A 10 10.40 -1.63 -1.35
N ILE A 11 10.26 -0.31 -1.43
CA ILE A 11 10.94 0.53 -2.43
C ILE A 11 12.46 0.41 -2.28
N LYS A 12 12.97 0.51 -1.05
CA LYS A 12 14.41 0.36 -0.78
C LYS A 12 14.93 -1.02 -1.17
N LYS A 13 14.22 -2.09 -0.79
CA LYS A 13 14.60 -3.48 -1.11
C LYS A 13 14.56 -3.78 -2.60
N SER A 14 13.60 -3.20 -3.32
CA SER A 14 13.47 -3.37 -4.76
C SER A 14 14.61 -2.70 -5.55
N GLY A 15 15.27 -1.69 -4.97
CA GLY A 15 16.32 -0.91 -5.65
C GLY A 15 15.79 -0.05 -6.81
N LYS A 16 14.46 0.03 -6.97
CA LYS A 16 13.80 0.74 -8.07
C LYS A 16 13.59 2.22 -7.72
N ASN A 17 13.82 3.09 -8.69
CA ASN A 17 13.44 4.50 -8.60
C ASN A 17 11.92 4.68 -8.78
N LEU A 18 11.37 5.73 -8.16
CA LEU A 18 9.92 6.04 -8.21
C LEU A 18 9.36 6.16 -9.63
N LYS A 19 10.15 6.66 -10.58
CA LYS A 19 9.76 6.73 -12.01
C LYS A 19 9.60 5.33 -12.63
N ASN A 20 10.45 4.38 -12.28
CA ASN A 20 10.34 3.01 -12.81
C ASN A 20 9.13 2.31 -12.22
N ILE A 21 8.89 2.48 -10.92
CA ILE A 21 7.71 1.93 -10.24
C ILE A 21 6.43 2.48 -10.88
N ALA A 22 6.38 3.80 -11.14
CA ALA A 22 5.26 4.45 -11.84
C ALA A 22 5.01 3.86 -13.24
N ASN A 23 6.07 3.66 -14.03
CA ASN A 23 5.96 3.05 -15.36
C ASN A 23 5.47 1.60 -15.30
N GLU A 24 5.99 0.78 -14.37
CA GLU A 24 5.53 -0.61 -14.20
C GLU A 24 4.07 -0.69 -13.76
N CYS A 25 3.65 0.19 -12.86
CA CYS A 25 2.24 0.29 -12.47
C CYS A 25 1.35 0.66 -13.68
N GLN A 26 1.83 1.58 -14.52
CA GLN A 26 1.13 1.97 -15.75
C GLN A 26 1.01 0.81 -16.74
N GLY A 27 2.07 0.01 -16.89
CA GLY A 27 2.05 -1.22 -17.70
C GLY A 27 1.06 -2.26 -17.21
N ARG A 28 0.71 -2.25 -15.92
CA ARG A 28 -0.32 -3.10 -15.30
C ARG A 28 -1.72 -2.45 -15.28
N GLY A 29 -1.90 -1.35 -15.99
CA GLY A 29 -3.20 -0.68 -16.17
C GLY A 29 -3.57 0.30 -15.06
N ILE A 30 -2.64 0.71 -14.19
CA ILE A 30 -2.85 1.79 -13.20
C ILE A 30 -1.92 2.96 -13.48
N ARG A 31 -2.49 4.10 -13.85
CA ARG A 31 -1.73 5.35 -13.95
C ARG A 31 -1.46 5.91 -12.56
N VAL A 32 -0.18 5.98 -12.20
CA VAL A 32 0.30 6.59 -10.97
C VAL A 32 1.62 7.29 -11.25
N ASP A 33 1.82 8.49 -10.70
CA ASP A 33 3.03 9.27 -10.88
C ASP A 33 4.02 9.09 -9.72
N ALA A 34 5.32 9.30 -10.01
CA ALA A 34 6.37 9.25 -9.00
C ALA A 34 6.10 10.16 -7.79
N SER A 35 5.52 11.35 -8.01
CA SER A 35 5.13 12.27 -6.93
C SER A 35 4.00 11.72 -6.05
N TYR A 36 3.09 10.91 -6.62
CA TYR A 36 2.05 10.25 -5.85
C TYR A 36 2.64 9.16 -4.94
N ILE A 37 3.53 8.33 -5.49
CA ILE A 37 4.24 7.28 -4.74
C ILE A 37 5.08 7.90 -3.62
N SER A 38 5.79 9.00 -3.90
CA SER A 38 6.55 9.75 -2.88
C SER A 38 5.67 10.23 -1.72
N LYS A 39 4.44 10.69 -2.00
CA LYS A 39 3.48 11.11 -0.96
C LYS A 39 2.97 9.94 -0.14
N LEU A 40 2.79 8.76 -0.75
CA LEU A 40 2.40 7.54 -0.04
C LEU A 40 3.49 7.05 0.93
N GLN A 41 4.76 7.00 0.50
CA GLN A 41 5.86 6.54 1.37
C GLN A 41 6.21 7.52 2.51
N THR A 42 5.78 8.79 2.39
CA THR A 42 6.05 9.85 3.38
C THR A 42 4.86 10.11 4.31
N ALA A 43 3.82 9.27 4.28
CA ALA A 43 2.57 9.45 5.03
C ALA A 43 1.82 10.77 4.75
N LYS A 44 2.19 11.51 3.71
CA LYS A 44 1.51 12.75 3.29
C LYS A 44 0.17 12.50 2.63
N LYS A 45 -0.11 11.25 2.27
CA LYS A 45 -1.37 10.83 1.65
C LYS A 45 -1.83 9.53 2.31
N PRO A 46 -3.15 9.36 2.52
CA PRO A 46 -3.67 8.11 3.05
C PRO A 46 -3.32 6.92 2.15
N PRO A 47 -3.38 5.69 2.68
CA PRO A 47 -3.11 4.48 1.94
C PRO A 47 -3.91 4.43 0.64
N ALA A 48 -3.25 3.95 -0.42
CA ALA A 48 -3.86 3.82 -1.73
C ALA A 48 -5.00 2.77 -1.73
N SER A 49 -5.70 2.66 -2.86
CA SER A 49 -6.70 1.62 -3.07
C SER A 49 -6.06 0.23 -3.03
N ASP A 50 -6.82 -0.79 -2.61
CA ASP A 50 -6.38 -2.19 -2.55
C ASP A 50 -5.68 -2.63 -3.85
N ARG A 51 -6.30 -2.35 -5.00
CA ARG A 51 -5.74 -2.66 -6.32
C ARG A 51 -4.35 -2.04 -6.56
N LEU A 52 -4.14 -0.78 -6.16
CA LEU A 52 -2.85 -0.12 -6.32
C LEU A 52 -1.82 -0.67 -5.32
N ASN A 53 -2.24 -0.99 -4.09
CA ASN A 53 -1.35 -1.61 -3.11
C ASN A 53 -0.86 -2.98 -3.59
N ARG A 54 -1.75 -3.84 -4.10
CA ARG A 54 -1.35 -5.15 -4.65
C ARG A 54 -0.34 -5.00 -5.77
N ILE A 55 -0.62 -4.12 -6.73
CA ILE A 55 0.31 -3.88 -7.86
C ILE A 55 1.64 -3.32 -7.37
N LEU A 56 1.65 -2.37 -6.44
CA LEU A 56 2.88 -1.83 -5.87
C LEU A 56 3.71 -2.93 -5.21
N ALA A 57 3.10 -3.77 -4.38
CA ALA A 57 3.78 -4.88 -3.74
C ALA A 57 4.36 -5.85 -4.79
N GLU A 58 3.58 -6.25 -5.80
CA GLU A 58 4.05 -7.13 -6.88
C GLU A 58 5.22 -6.52 -7.67
N VAL A 59 5.12 -5.24 -8.04
CA VAL A 59 6.17 -4.50 -8.75
C VAL A 59 7.45 -4.38 -7.92
N LEU A 60 7.30 -4.26 -6.60
CA LEU A 60 8.40 -4.15 -5.67
C LEU A 60 8.96 -5.52 -5.23
N GLY A 61 8.32 -6.63 -5.60
CA GLY A 61 8.69 -7.98 -5.19
C GLY A 61 8.36 -8.30 -3.72
N GLY A 62 7.36 -7.62 -3.17
CA GLY A 62 6.86 -7.80 -1.81
C GLY A 62 5.54 -8.56 -1.72
N ASP A 63 5.03 -8.67 -0.50
CA ASP A 63 3.77 -9.32 -0.22
C ASP A 63 2.57 -8.37 -0.41
N PRO A 64 1.64 -8.65 -1.35
CA PRO A 64 0.49 -7.79 -1.61
C PRO A 64 -0.50 -7.72 -0.45
N GLU A 65 -0.67 -8.82 0.29
CA GLU A 65 -1.60 -8.87 1.41
C GLU A 65 -1.10 -8.02 2.57
N ALA A 66 0.20 -8.08 2.89
CA ALA A 66 0.82 -7.28 3.93
C ALA A 66 0.60 -5.77 3.71
N LEU A 67 0.76 -5.30 2.48
CA LEU A 67 0.58 -3.88 2.16
C LEU A 67 -0.90 -3.46 2.21
N VAL A 68 -1.80 -4.34 1.77
CA VAL A 68 -3.26 -4.14 1.85
C VAL A 68 -3.73 -4.12 3.30
N VAL A 69 -3.30 -5.08 4.14
CA VAL A 69 -3.65 -5.14 5.57
C VAL A 69 -3.18 -3.89 6.30
N ALA A 70 -1.97 -3.41 6.02
CA ALA A 70 -1.47 -2.16 6.58
C ALA A 70 -2.32 -0.95 6.15
N ALA A 71 -2.75 -0.92 4.89
CA ALA A 71 -3.65 0.12 4.38
C ALA A 71 -5.01 0.12 5.10
N TYR A 72 -5.59 -1.07 5.33
CA TYR A 72 -6.84 -1.21 6.07
C TYR A 72 -6.69 -0.81 7.53
N ARG A 73 -5.61 -1.22 8.20
CA ARG A 73 -5.34 -0.85 9.60
C ARG A 73 -5.22 0.67 9.81
N GLU A 74 -4.77 1.41 8.80
CA GLU A 74 -4.64 2.87 8.86
C GLU A 74 -5.94 3.59 8.45
N LYS A 75 -6.75 2.98 7.57
CA LYS A 75 -8.04 3.54 7.14
C LYS A 75 -9.18 3.26 8.10
N ILE A 76 -9.18 2.08 8.72
CA ILE A 76 -10.26 1.64 9.59
C ILE A 76 -9.95 2.13 11.01
N PRO A 77 -10.80 3.00 11.59
CA PRO A 77 -10.67 3.34 12.99
C PRO A 77 -10.83 2.08 13.85
N THR A 78 -10.04 1.96 14.91
CA THR A 78 -9.93 0.75 15.74
C THR A 78 -11.29 0.19 16.18
N GLU A 79 -12.24 1.08 16.47
CA GLU A 79 -13.61 0.75 16.86
C GLU A 79 -14.38 -0.07 15.80
N ILE A 80 -14.18 0.21 14.50
CA ILE A 80 -14.80 -0.57 13.42
C ILE A 80 -14.13 -1.94 13.29
N LEU A 81 -12.81 -2.01 13.53
CA LEU A 81 -12.06 -3.27 13.48
C LEU A 81 -12.53 -4.25 14.58
N GLU A 82 -12.77 -3.74 15.79
CA GLU A 82 -13.34 -4.51 16.91
C GLU A 82 -14.74 -5.03 16.59
N LYS A 83 -15.59 -4.22 15.95
CA LYS A 83 -16.94 -4.65 15.55
C LYS A 83 -16.94 -5.70 14.43
N LEU A 84 -15.96 -5.67 13.53
CA LEU A 84 -15.77 -6.71 12.51
C LEU A 84 -15.31 -8.05 13.12
N ALA A 85 -14.46 -8.00 14.15
CA ALA A 85 -13.98 -9.19 14.84
C ALA A 85 -15.05 -9.84 15.75
N THR A 86 -15.96 -9.04 16.30
CA THR A 86 -17.00 -9.49 17.25
C THR A 86 -18.32 -9.91 16.58
N GLY A 87 -18.45 -9.76 15.25
CA GLY A 87 -19.66 -10.10 14.50
C GLY A 87 -19.86 -11.58 14.14
N THR A 88 -19.03 -12.50 14.63
CA THR A 88 -19.18 -13.96 14.42
C THR A 88 -19.33 -14.68 15.75
N THR A 89 -20.41 -14.39 16.49
CA THR A 89 -20.91 -15.31 17.52
C THR A 89 -22.44 -15.23 17.52
N GLY A 90 -23.05 -16.33 17.04
CA GLY A 90 -24.37 -16.88 17.39
C GLY A 90 -25.50 -15.94 17.74
#